data_AF-A0A6N8VIU9-F1
#
_entry.id   AF-A0A6N8VIU9-F1
#
_cell.length_a   1.000
_cell.length_b   1.000
_cell.length_c   1.000
_cell.angle_alpha   90.00
_cell.angle_beta   90.00
_cell.angle_gamma   90.00
#
_symmetry.space_group_name_H-M   'P 1'
#
loop_
_entity.id
_entity.type
_entity.pdbx_description
1 polymer ?
#
loop_
_entity_poly.entity_id
_entity_poly.type
_entity_poly.pdbx_seq_one_letter_code
_entity_poly.pdbx_strand_id
1 'polypeptide(L)'
;GGLGAAASLDGILVVLGDQLGDQPEDFGADASLYVYLGTFESPAARNADFVLPVTTFAEEDGTFVNAQGRVQRFEQGLQAPGSARPAWLVLGALLAAVEGGNPPGSAADAFAALAVEYAAFAGLSHDAIGTAGAVLEPAHA
;
A
#
# COMPACT_ATOMS: atom_id res chain seq x y z
N GLY A 1 -9.18 9.84 13.52
CA GLY A 1 -8.95 8.55 14.21
C GLY A 1 -7.49 8.33 14.58
N GLY A 2 -7.05 8.74 15.78
CA GLY A 2 -5.71 8.39 16.31
C GLY A 2 -4.49 9.08 15.67
N LEU A 3 -4.68 9.85 14.60
CA LEU A 3 -3.59 10.51 13.84
C LEU A 3 -3.13 11.87 14.41
N GLY A 4 -3.54 12.23 15.62
CA GLY A 4 -3.20 13.55 16.20
C GLY A 4 -1.70 13.82 16.30
N ALA A 5 -0.88 12.78 16.49
CA ALA A 5 0.58 12.88 16.48
C ALA A 5 1.19 13.05 15.08
N ALA A 6 0.48 12.63 14.03
CA ALA A 6 0.93 12.75 12.64
C ALA A 6 0.65 14.15 12.06
N ALA A 7 -0.35 14.86 12.60
CA ALA A 7 -0.74 16.18 12.11
C ALA A 7 0.34 17.26 12.31
N SER A 8 1.14 17.16 13.38
CA SER A 8 2.20 18.11 13.76
C SER A 8 3.61 17.49 13.70
N LEU A 9 3.78 16.48 12.85
CA LEU A 9 5.02 15.72 12.74
C LEU A 9 6.06 16.50 11.91
N ASP A 10 7.17 16.92 12.51
CA ASP A 10 8.34 17.46 11.79
C ASP A 10 9.21 16.29 11.29
N GLY A 11 8.73 15.61 10.26
CA GLY A 11 9.40 14.47 9.65
C GLY A 11 8.77 14.06 8.31
N ILE A 12 8.96 12.81 7.91
CA ILE A 12 8.39 12.27 6.67
C ILE A 12 7.00 11.70 6.96
N LEU A 13 5.99 12.22 6.26
CA LEU A 13 4.62 11.73 6.28
C LEU A 13 4.31 11.04 4.95
N VAL A 14 3.85 9.79 5.01
CA VAL A 14 3.37 9.03 3.85
C VAL A 14 1.93 8.59 4.11
N VAL A 15 1.01 9.00 3.24
CA VAL A 15 -0.41 8.63 3.32
C VAL A 15 -0.77 7.84 2.07
N LEU A 16 -1.42 6.69 2.25
CA LEU A 16 -1.86 5.81 1.16
C LEU A 16 -3.38 5.60 1.23
N GLY A 17 -4.09 6.06 0.20
CA GLY A 17 -5.49 5.71 -0.06
C GLY A 17 -6.54 6.26 0.90
N ASP A 18 -6.14 6.98 1.96
CA ASP A 18 -7.05 7.54 2.96
C ASP A 18 -7.53 8.95 2.56
N GLN A 19 -8.82 9.20 2.76
CA GLN A 19 -9.43 10.52 2.54
C GLN A 19 -9.08 11.53 3.62
N LEU A 20 -8.80 11.07 4.84
CA LEU A 20 -8.54 11.90 6.02
C LEU A 20 -9.59 13.02 6.21
N GLY A 21 -10.86 12.74 5.90
CA GLY A 21 -11.93 13.75 5.91
C GLY A 21 -12.31 14.26 7.29
N ASP A 22 -11.84 13.62 8.37
CA ASP A 22 -12.00 14.06 9.76
C ASP A 22 -10.80 14.88 10.27
N GLN A 23 -9.77 15.07 9.45
CA GLN A 23 -8.56 15.82 9.82
C GLN A 23 -8.74 17.33 9.59
N PRO A 24 -8.02 18.18 10.34
CA PRO A 24 -8.05 19.62 10.13
C PRO A 24 -7.42 20.00 8.77
N GLU A 25 -7.72 21.20 8.28
CA GLU A 25 -7.26 21.65 6.95
C GLU A 25 -5.73 21.79 6.84
N ASP A 26 -5.05 21.97 7.96
CA ASP A 26 -3.60 22.09 8.09
C ASP A 26 -2.91 20.74 8.35
N PHE A 27 -3.63 19.61 8.25
CA PHE A 27 -3.04 18.30 8.42
C PHE A 27 -1.81 18.11 7.53
N GLY A 28 -0.70 17.68 8.15
CA GLY A 28 0.56 17.40 7.46
C GLY A 28 1.33 18.64 7.01
N ALA A 29 0.87 19.86 7.33
CA ALA A 29 1.54 21.10 6.92
C ALA A 29 2.92 21.28 7.58
N ASP A 30 3.14 20.67 8.75
CA ASP A 30 4.41 20.71 9.48
C ASP A 30 5.39 19.61 9.03
N ALA A 31 4.99 18.70 8.15
CA ALA A 31 5.85 17.62 7.68
C ALA A 31 7.01 18.19 6.85
N SER A 32 8.23 17.74 7.12
CA SER A 32 9.41 18.11 6.33
C SER A 32 9.36 17.50 4.92
N LEU A 33 8.58 16.42 4.74
CA LEU A 33 8.20 15.86 3.45
C LEU A 33 6.86 15.13 3.60
N TYR A 34 5.85 15.53 2.81
CA TYR A 34 4.56 14.86 2.74
C TYR A 34 4.30 14.27 1.35
N VAL A 35 4.25 12.93 1.28
CA VAL A 35 3.88 12.17 0.08
C VAL A 35 2.50 11.55 0.24
N TYR A 36 1.58 11.90 -0.65
CA TYR A 36 0.25 11.31 -0.73
C TYR A 36 0.14 10.39 -1.94
N LEU A 37 -0.25 9.13 -1.70
CA LEU A 37 -0.54 8.13 -2.72
C LEU A 37 -2.05 7.90 -2.76
N GLY A 38 -2.71 8.12 -3.90
CA GLY A 38 -4.17 8.00 -3.99
C GLY A 38 -4.71 7.65 -5.36
N THR A 39 -5.93 7.13 -5.37
CA THR A 39 -6.68 6.70 -6.55
C THR A 39 -7.66 7.76 -7.07
N PHE A 40 -7.88 8.83 -6.29
CA PHE A 40 -8.77 9.94 -6.60
C PHE A 40 -8.35 11.20 -5.84
N GLU A 41 -8.92 12.33 -6.22
CA GLU A 41 -8.73 13.61 -5.53
C GLU A 41 -9.20 13.50 -4.07
N SER A 42 -8.38 14.02 -3.15
CA SER A 42 -8.59 13.89 -1.72
C SER A 42 -8.21 15.18 -1.00
N PRO A 43 -8.99 15.63 0.00
CA PRO A 43 -8.58 16.71 0.89
C PRO A 43 -7.25 16.44 1.58
N ALA A 44 -6.93 15.17 1.86
CA ALA A 44 -5.65 14.75 2.44
C ALA A 44 -4.44 15.22 1.62
N ALA A 45 -4.59 15.33 0.30
CA ALA A 45 -3.50 15.68 -0.61
C ALA A 45 -3.20 17.18 -0.64
N ARG A 46 -4.02 18.02 0.00
CA ARG A 46 -3.96 19.49 -0.12
C ARG A 46 -2.60 20.07 0.24
N ASN A 47 -1.99 19.56 1.32
CA ASN A 47 -0.70 20.04 1.84
C ASN A 47 0.46 19.11 1.45
N ALA A 48 0.25 18.14 0.56
CA ALA A 48 1.29 17.20 0.17
C ALA A 48 2.29 17.85 -0.81
N ASP A 49 3.58 17.61 -0.61
CA ASP A 49 4.63 18.00 -1.55
C ASP A 49 4.53 17.20 -2.85
N PHE A 50 4.18 15.92 -2.74
CA PHE A 50 4.01 15.02 -3.86
C PHE A 50 2.69 14.26 -3.78
N VAL A 51 1.95 14.28 -4.88
CA VAL A 51 0.74 13.49 -5.10
C VAL A 51 1.05 12.44 -6.16
N LEU A 52 1.13 11.18 -5.75
CA LEU A 52 1.46 10.06 -6.63
C LEU A 52 0.18 9.24 -6.93
N PRO A 53 -0.27 9.18 -8.18
CA PRO A 53 -1.45 8.40 -8.53
C PRO A 53 -1.15 6.91 -8.39
N VAL A 54 -2.00 6.19 -7.67
CA VAL A 54 -1.95 4.72 -7.57
C VAL A 54 -3.20 4.09 -8.13
N THR A 55 -3.08 2.83 -8.56
CA THR A 55 -4.19 2.04 -9.10
C THR A 55 -5.16 1.58 -8.01
N THR A 56 -6.41 1.34 -8.41
CA THR A 56 -7.39 0.63 -7.60
C THR A 56 -7.20 -0.88 -7.74
N PHE A 57 -7.84 -1.67 -6.88
CA PHE A 57 -7.82 -3.14 -6.97
C PHE A 57 -8.31 -3.67 -8.33
N ALA A 58 -9.13 -2.91 -9.06
CA ALA A 58 -9.62 -3.32 -10.37
C ALA A 58 -8.56 -3.17 -11.48
N GLU A 59 -7.51 -2.39 -11.23
CA GLU A 59 -6.51 -1.96 -12.21
C GLU A 59 -5.13 -2.58 -11.95
N GLU A 60 -5.02 -3.48 -10.98
CA GLU A 60 -3.78 -4.14 -10.59
C GLU A 60 -4.00 -5.61 -10.23
N ASP A 61 -2.90 -6.36 -10.17
CA ASP A 61 -2.87 -7.69 -9.56
C ASP A 61 -2.44 -7.57 -8.09
N GLY A 62 -2.95 -8.46 -7.25
CA GLY A 62 -2.57 -8.48 -5.85
C GLY A 62 -3.29 -9.52 -5.02
N THR A 63 -3.17 -9.34 -3.70
CA THR A 63 -3.87 -10.18 -2.72
C THR A 63 -4.54 -9.32 -1.65
N PHE A 64 -5.59 -9.84 -1.05
CA PHE A 64 -6.19 -9.27 0.16
C PHE A 64 -6.46 -10.37 1.17
N VAL A 65 -6.53 -9.99 2.45
CA VAL A 65 -6.98 -10.87 3.54
C VAL A 65 -8.43 -10.55 3.83
N ASN A 66 -9.32 -11.53 3.69
CA ASN A 66 -10.74 -11.33 3.97
C ASN A 66 -11.06 -11.40 5.47
N ALA A 67 -12.32 -11.11 5.83
CA ALA A 67 -12.77 -11.10 7.23
C ALA A 67 -12.69 -12.47 7.95
N GLN A 68 -12.47 -13.57 7.23
CA GLN A 68 -12.24 -14.91 7.78
C GLN A 68 -10.74 -15.26 7.90
N GLY A 69 -9.84 -14.30 7.71
CA GLY A 69 -8.40 -14.53 7.80
C GLY A 69 -7.83 -15.31 6.62
N ARG A 70 -8.46 -15.21 5.45
CA ARG A 70 -8.04 -15.91 4.24
C ARG A 70 -7.41 -14.97 3.23
N VAL A 71 -6.21 -15.30 2.77
CA VAL A 71 -5.56 -14.65 1.64
C VAL A 71 -6.23 -15.08 0.35
N GLN A 72 -6.63 -14.11 -0.47
CA GLN A 72 -7.23 -14.33 -1.78
C GLN A 72 -6.50 -13.49 -2.82
N ARG A 73 -6.29 -14.07 -4.01
CA ARG A 73 -5.72 -13.36 -5.15
C ARG A 73 -6.83 -12.65 -5.93
N PHE A 74 -6.50 -11.48 -6.47
CA PHE A 74 -7.26 -10.83 -7.52
C PHE A 74 -6.34 -10.50 -8.70
N GLU A 75 -6.94 -10.42 -9.88
CA GLU A 75 -6.24 -10.15 -11.13
C GLU A 75 -6.72 -8.82 -11.72
N GLN A 76 -5.84 -8.17 -12.47
CA GLN A 76 -6.12 -6.91 -13.15
C GLN A 76 -7.30 -7.08 -14.12
N GLY A 77 -8.41 -6.39 -13.83
CA GLY A 77 -9.61 -6.38 -14.68
C GLY A 77 -9.66 -5.20 -15.65
N LEU A 78 -9.02 -4.09 -15.31
CA LEU A 78 -8.99 -2.83 -16.04
C LEU A 78 -7.57 -2.36 -16.28
N GLN A 79 -7.36 -1.56 -17.33
CA GLN A 79 -6.07 -0.92 -17.56
C GLN A 79 -5.89 0.26 -16.63
N ALA A 80 -4.68 0.40 -16.08
CA ALA A 80 -4.33 1.53 -15.22
C ALA A 80 -4.48 2.86 -15.97
N PRO A 81 -5.14 3.87 -15.39
CA PRO A 81 -5.33 5.16 -16.04
C PRO A 81 -4.05 5.99 -15.98
N GLY A 82 -3.66 6.57 -17.12
CA GLY A 82 -2.55 7.53 -17.22
C GLY A 82 -1.24 7.01 -16.63
N SER A 83 -0.72 7.73 -15.63
CA SER A 83 0.52 7.38 -14.92
C SER A 83 0.29 6.59 -13.64
N ALA A 84 -0.93 6.18 -13.32
CA ALA A 84 -1.21 5.39 -12.12
C ALA A 84 -0.44 4.06 -12.15
N ARG A 85 0.10 3.68 -11.00
CA ARG A 85 0.83 2.41 -10.80
C ARG A 85 0.40 1.75 -9.50
N PRO A 86 0.55 0.42 -9.35
CA PRO A 86 0.25 -0.24 -8.10
C PRO A 86 1.02 0.34 -6.91
N ALA A 87 0.34 0.48 -5.77
CA ALA A 87 0.95 1.07 -4.58
C ALA A 87 2.19 0.28 -4.14
N TRP A 88 2.17 -1.06 -4.28
CA TRP A 88 3.31 -1.92 -3.99
C TRP A 88 4.53 -1.63 -4.88
N LEU A 89 4.30 -1.22 -6.14
CA LEU A 89 5.37 -0.86 -7.07
C LEU A 89 5.95 0.51 -6.74
N VAL A 90 5.08 1.49 -6.49
CA VAL A 90 5.49 2.86 -6.12
C VAL A 90 6.29 2.84 -4.83
N LEU A 91 5.78 2.19 -3.78
CA LEU A 91 6.47 2.10 -2.49
C LEU A 91 7.75 1.28 -2.58
N GLY A 92 7.75 0.16 -3.33
CA GLY A 92 8.95 -0.63 -3.56
C GLY A 92 10.03 0.15 -4.32
N ALA A 93 9.65 0.99 -5.29
CA ALA A 93 10.59 1.85 -6.01
C ALA A 93 11.17 2.96 -5.12
N LEU A 94 10.34 3.56 -4.26
CA LEU A 94 10.80 4.53 -3.26
C LEU A 94 11.79 3.89 -2.29
N LEU A 95 11.47 2.70 -1.78
CA LEU A 95 12.36 1.95 -0.89
C LEU A 95 13.70 1.64 -1.56
N ALA A 96 13.67 1.12 -2.79
CA ALA A 96 14.89 0.82 -3.55
C ALA A 96 15.73 2.08 -3.85
N ALA A 97 15.11 3.24 -4.01
CA ALA A 97 15.83 4.50 -4.20
C ALA A 97 16.54 4.98 -2.91
N VAL A 98 15.97 4.67 -1.74
CA VAL A 98 16.53 5.08 -0.43
C VAL A 98 17.57 4.09 0.08
N GLU A 99 17.28 2.79 0.01
CA GLU A 99 18.10 1.73 0.61
C GLU A 99 19.01 1.01 -0.41
N GLY A 100 18.77 1.23 -1.71
CA GLY A 100 19.35 0.44 -2.79
C GLY A 100 18.56 -0.84 -3.06
N GLY A 101 19.03 -1.64 -4.02
CA GLY A 101 18.35 -2.87 -4.45
C GLY A 101 17.40 -2.66 -5.63
N ASN A 102 16.47 -3.59 -5.81
CA ASN A 102 15.50 -3.55 -6.90
C ASN A 102 14.08 -3.55 -6.32
N PRO A 103 13.15 -2.74 -6.88
CA PRO A 103 11.74 -2.85 -6.53
C PRO A 103 11.19 -4.23 -6.94
N PRO A 104 10.08 -4.69 -6.33
CA PRO A 104 9.38 -5.87 -6.78
C PRO A 104 8.97 -5.71 -8.26
N GLY A 105 9.23 -6.72 -9.08
CA GLY A 105 8.90 -6.70 -10.51
C GLY A 105 7.44 -7.06 -10.79
N SER A 106 6.75 -7.64 -9.80
CA SER A 106 5.37 -8.12 -9.90
C SER A 106 4.69 -8.15 -8.53
N ALA A 107 3.36 -8.31 -8.52
CA ALA A 107 2.60 -8.56 -7.30
C ALA A 107 3.06 -9.85 -6.57
N ALA A 108 3.52 -10.85 -7.31
CA ALA A 108 4.09 -12.07 -6.74
C ALA A 108 5.41 -11.82 -6.01
N ASP A 109 6.27 -10.96 -6.56
CA ASP A 109 7.52 -10.55 -5.90
C ASP A 109 7.24 -9.73 -4.63
N ALA A 110 6.27 -8.83 -4.69
CA ALA A 110 5.83 -8.05 -3.52
C ALA A 110 5.26 -8.97 -2.42
N PHE A 111 4.46 -9.96 -2.80
CA PHE A 111 3.93 -10.96 -1.87
C PHE A 111 5.03 -11.85 -1.29
N ALA A 112 6.03 -12.23 -2.08
CA ALA A 112 7.17 -13.00 -1.59
C ALA A 112 7.98 -12.22 -0.54
N ALA A 113 8.19 -10.92 -0.75
CA ALA A 113 8.83 -10.05 0.23
C ALA A 113 8.01 -9.97 1.54
N LEU A 114 6.68 -9.82 1.44
CA LEU A 114 5.77 -9.89 2.60
C LEU A 114 5.88 -11.24 3.34
N ALA A 115 5.91 -12.36 2.62
CA ALA A 115 5.95 -13.70 3.21
C ALA A 115 7.28 -14.03 3.92
N VAL A 116 8.37 -13.36 3.53
CA VAL A 116 9.66 -13.44 4.24
C VAL A 116 9.60 -12.69 5.57
N GLU A 117 8.99 -11.50 5.59
CA GLU A 117 8.96 -10.63 6.76
C GLU A 117 7.94 -11.08 7.81
N TYR A 118 6.75 -11.54 7.37
CA TYR A 118 5.64 -11.81 8.26
C TYR A 118 5.36 -13.30 8.37
N ALA A 119 5.61 -13.87 9.55
CA ALA A 119 5.44 -15.29 9.84
C ALA A 119 4.03 -15.84 9.53
N ALA A 120 2.99 -15.01 9.60
CA ALA A 120 1.61 -15.39 9.25
C ALA A 120 1.48 -15.84 7.78
N PHE A 121 2.35 -15.35 6.89
CA PHE A 121 2.36 -15.65 5.47
C PHE A 121 3.42 -16.70 5.08
N ALA A 122 4.16 -17.24 6.06
CA ALA A 122 5.25 -18.16 5.81
C ALA A 122 4.78 -19.41 5.04
N GLY A 123 5.55 -19.79 4.01
CA GLY A 123 5.25 -20.96 3.16
C GLY A 123 4.15 -20.73 2.13
N LEU A 124 3.49 -19.56 2.09
CA LEU A 124 2.61 -19.17 1.01
C LEU A 124 3.40 -18.58 -0.16
N SER A 125 2.94 -18.83 -1.37
CA SER A 125 3.37 -18.10 -2.57
C SER A 125 2.15 -17.58 -3.31
N HIS A 126 2.30 -16.46 -4.01
CA HIS A 126 1.23 -15.84 -4.77
C HIS A 126 0.53 -16.81 -5.74
N ASP A 127 1.31 -17.68 -6.39
CA ASP A 127 0.80 -18.64 -7.36
C ASP A 127 0.16 -19.88 -6.72
N ALA A 128 0.51 -20.18 -5.46
CA ALA A 128 -0.10 -21.26 -4.69
C ALA A 128 -1.45 -20.85 -4.06
N ILE A 129 -1.82 -19.57 -4.09
CA ILE A 129 -3.13 -19.09 -3.66
C ILE A 129 -4.16 -19.54 -4.72
N GLY A 130 -4.77 -20.70 -4.47
CA GLY A 130 -5.82 -21.24 -5.33
C GLY A 130 -7.09 -20.39 -5.33
N THR A 131 -8.06 -20.78 -6.16
CA THR A 131 -9.34 -20.05 -6.33
C THR A 131 -10.16 -19.94 -5.05
N ALA A 132 -9.97 -20.87 -4.11
CA ALA A 132 -10.61 -20.85 -2.80
C ALA A 132 -9.83 -20.04 -1.74
N GLY A 133 -8.72 -19.39 -2.10
CA GLY A 133 -7.81 -18.69 -1.19
C GLY A 133 -7.07 -19.63 -0.21
N ALA A 134 -6.13 -19.07 0.55
CA ALA A 134 -5.36 -19.78 1.57
C ALA A 134 -5.68 -19.22 2.97
N VAL A 135 -5.87 -20.09 3.97
CA VAL A 135 -6.08 -19.65 5.35
C VAL A 135 -4.74 -19.19 5.92
N LEU A 136 -4.70 -18.02 6.55
CA LEU A 136 -3.58 -17.65 7.38
C LEU A 136 -3.67 -18.46 8.66
N GLU A 137 -2.67 -19.31 8.91
CA GLU A 137 -2.55 -19.94 10.22
C GLU A 137 -2.38 -18.84 11.27
N PRO A 138 -3.12 -18.87 12.39
CA PRO A 138 -2.91 -17.91 13.45
C PRO A 138 -1.44 -17.99 13.86
N ALA A 139 -0.74 -16.86 13.84
CA ALA A 139 0.61 -16.78 14.37
C ALA A 139 0.55 -17.33 15.80
N HIS A 140 1.31 -18.39 16.09
CA HIS A 140 1.40 -18.94 17.44
C HIS A 140 1.69 -17.77 18.40
N ALA A 141 0.74 -17.47 19.27
CA ALA A 141 0.81 -16.41 20.26
C ALA A 141 1.87 -16.70 21.33
#